data_AF-A0A181Z7Z7-F1
#
_entry.id   AF-A0A181Z7Z7-F1
#
_cell.length_a   1.000
_cell.length_b   1.000
_cell.length_c   1.000
_cell.angle_alpha   90.00
_cell.angle_beta   90.00
_cell.angle_gamma   90.00
#
_symmetry.space_group_name_H-M   'P 1'
#
loop_
_entity.id
_entity.type
_entity.pdbx_description
1 polymer ?
#
loop_
_entity_poly.entity_id
_entity_poly.type
_entity_poly.pdbx_seq_one_letter_code
_entity_poly.pdbx_strand_id
1 'polypeptide(L)' 'MTEPDRDHLADGVDMSFEERRHDTLRRMSGSDAHDEAPRVEVSEEPDGTVRIDVADSAAVRPGGTERTQER' A
#
# COMPACT_ATOMS: atom_id res chain seq x y z
N MET A 1 -3.37 -36.62 3.97
CA MET A 1 -3.12 -35.19 3.74
C MET A 1 -3.77 -34.87 2.41
N THR A 2 -4.72 -33.92 2.38
CA THR A 2 -5.34 -33.45 1.14
C THR A 2 -4.25 -32.87 0.25
N GLU A 3 -4.16 -33.36 -0.99
CA GLU A 3 -3.26 -32.79 -1.99
C GLU A 3 -3.53 -31.28 -2.08
N PRO A 4 -2.48 -30.43 -2.14
CA PRO A 4 -2.69 -28.99 -2.27
C PRO A 4 -3.51 -28.76 -3.54
N ASP A 5 -4.60 -28.01 -3.43
CA ASP A 5 -5.46 -27.64 -4.55
C ASP A 5 -4.60 -26.92 -5.59
N ARG A 6 -4.22 -27.64 -6.65
CA ARG A 6 -3.40 -27.10 -7.74
C ARG A 6 -4.35 -26.58 -8.80
N ASP A 7 -4.59 -25.27 -8.75
CA ASP A 7 -5.37 -24.56 -9.76
C ASP A 7 -4.59 -24.50 -11.08
N HIS A 8 -5.07 -25.22 -12.10
CA HIS A 8 -4.47 -25.22 -13.42
C HIS A 8 -4.76 -23.87 -14.12
N LEU A 9 -3.73 -23.05 -14.30
CA LEU A 9 -3.87 -21.75 -14.97
C LEU A 9 -4.03 -21.93 -16.48
N ALA A 10 -4.71 -20.96 -17.13
CA ALA A 10 -4.93 -20.96 -18.58
C ALA A 10 -3.62 -20.97 -19.42
N ASP A 11 -2.48 -20.65 -18.80
CA ASP A 11 -1.14 -20.68 -19.40
C ASP A 11 -0.45 -22.07 -19.30
N GLY A 12 -1.12 -23.07 -18.71
CA GLY A 12 -0.62 -24.44 -18.64
C GLY A 12 0.48 -24.68 -17.59
N VAL A 13 0.72 -23.72 -16.69
CA VAL A 13 1.67 -23.87 -15.58
C VAL A 13 0.90 -24.28 -14.32
N ASP A 14 1.25 -25.46 -13.80
CA ASP A 14 0.72 -25.99 -12.53
C ASP A 14 1.45 -25.30 -11.37
N MET A 15 0.76 -24.42 -10.66
CA MET A 15 1.30 -23.68 -9.50
C MET A 15 0.36 -23.81 -8.32
N SER A 16 0.91 -23.91 -7.11
CA SER A 16 0.12 -23.76 -5.88
C SER A 16 -0.50 -22.36 -5.81
N PHE A 17 -1.64 -22.24 -5.12
CA PHE A 17 -2.27 -20.96 -4.81
C PHE A 17 -1.27 -19.94 -4.21
N GLU A 18 -0.39 -20.39 -3.31
CA GLU A 18 0.63 -19.53 -2.68
C GLU A 18 1.66 -19.02 -3.70
N GLU A 19 2.08 -19.87 -4.64
CA GLU A 19 3.03 -19.52 -5.69
C GLU A 19 2.42 -18.52 -6.69
N ARG A 20 1.16 -18.73 -7.09
CA ARG A 20 0.42 -17.80 -7.97
C ARG A 20 0.23 -16.42 -7.33
N ARG A 21 -0.14 -16.39 -6.04
CA ARG A 21 -0.31 -15.14 -5.29
C ARG A 21 1.01 -14.37 -5.22
N HIS A 22 2.11 -15.05 -4.91
CA HIS A 22 3.44 -14.45 -4.81
C HIS A 22 3.93 -13.90 -6.16
N ASP A 23 3.78 -14.66 -7.25
CA ASP A 23 4.12 -14.21 -8.61
C ASP A 23 3.27 -12.99 -9.04
N THR A 24 1.98 -12.99 -8.73
CA THR A 24 1.08 -11.85 -9.02
C THR A 24 1.48 -10.58 -8.25
N LEU A 25 1.77 -10.70 -6.95
CA LEU A 25 2.22 -9.58 -6.11
C LEU A 25 3.57 -9.01 -6.58
N ARG A 26 4.49 -9.86 -7.07
CA ARG A 26 5.81 -9.44 -7.54
C ARG A 26 5.79 -8.88 -8.97
N ARG A 27 4.80 -9.25 -9.80
CA ARG A 27 4.56 -8.66 -11.12
C ARG A 27 3.87 -7.30 -11.07
N MET A 28 3.27 -6.90 -9.94
CA MET A 28 2.77 -5.54 -9.76
C MET A 28 3.95 -4.56 -9.73
N SER A 29 4.23 -4.00 -10.92
CA SER A 29 5.27 -3.00 -11.12
C SER A 29 4.85 -1.69 -10.45
N GLY A 30 5.70 -1.18 -9.56
CA GLY A 30 5.52 0.13 -8.91
C GLY A 30 5.30 0.11 -7.40
N SER A 31 5.27 -1.06 -6.76
CA SER A 31 5.26 -1.15 -5.29
C SER A 31 6.68 -1.18 -4.74
N ASP A 32 7.09 -0.09 -4.10
CA ASP A 32 8.34 0.01 -3.36
C ASP A 32 8.10 -0.23 -1.86
N ALA A 33 9.16 -0.53 -1.10
CA ALA A 33 9.08 -0.68 0.36
C ALA A 33 8.52 0.57 1.09
N HIS A 34 8.55 1.73 0.42
CA HIS A 34 7.94 2.96 0.91
C HIS A 34 6.41 2.95 0.90
N ASP A 35 5.75 2.04 0.18
CA ASP A 35 4.28 1.97 0.15
C ASP A 35 3.69 1.44 1.47
N GLU A 36 4.48 0.64 2.20
CA GLU A 36 4.13 0.12 3.52
C GLU A 36 4.24 1.19 4.63
N ALA A 37 4.89 2.33 4.36
CA ALA A 37 5.05 3.39 5.35
C ALA A 37 3.74 4.16 5.59
N PRO A 38 3.35 4.42 6.86
CA PRO A 38 2.20 5.26 7.17
C PRO A 38 2.35 6.64 6.52
N ARG A 39 1.35 7.04 5.74
CA ARG A 39 1.34 8.33 5.03
C ARG A 39 0.83 9.50 5.89
N VAL A 40 0.29 9.21 7.07
CA VAL A 40 -0.28 10.17 8.01
C VAL A 40 0.17 9.85 9.42
N GLU A 41 0.36 10.88 10.22
CA GLU A 41 0.60 10.80 11.65
C GLU A 41 -0.71 11.10 12.38
N VAL A 42 -1.06 10.26 13.34
CA VAL A 42 -2.28 10.39 14.12
C VAL A 42 -1.91 10.73 15.56
N SER A 43 -2.42 11.84 16.06
CA SER A 43 -2.20 12.31 17.43
C SER A 43 -3.54 12.41 18.15
N GLU A 44 -3.69 11.67 19.24
CA GLU A 44 -4.88 11.73 20.09
C GLU A 44 -4.63 12.67 21.27
N GLU A 45 -5.44 13.72 21.38
CA GLU A 45 -5.42 14.64 22.51
C GLU A 45 -6.23 14.07 23.70
N PRO A 46 -5.89 14.43 24.94
CA PRO A 46 -6.54 13.89 26.14
C PRO A 46 -8.05 14.18 26.22
N ASP A 47 -8.54 15.20 25.50
CA ASP A 47 -9.95 15.54 25.37
C ASP A 47 -10.72 14.63 24.38
N GLY A 48 -10.06 13.59 23.85
CA GLY A 48 -10.64 12.67 22.86
C GLY A 48 -10.63 13.22 21.43
N THR A 49 -9.95 14.34 21.19
CA THR A 49 -9.80 14.90 19.85
C THR A 49 -8.69 14.18 19.11
N VAL A 50 -8.97 13.69 17.90
CA VAL A 50 -7.98 13.03 17.03
C VAL A 50 -7.53 14.01 15.95
N ARG A 51 -6.24 14.37 15.95
CA ARG A 51 -5.60 15.13 14.87
C ARG A 51 -4.90 14.17 13.91
N ILE A 52 -5.08 14.41 12.62
CA ILE A 52 -4.47 13.65 11.54
C ILE A 52 -3.67 14.63 10.69
N ASP A 53 -2.36 14.45 10.68
CA ASP A 53 -1.42 15.26 9.92
C ASP A 53 -0.76 14.39 8.84
N VAL A 54 -0.36 15.00 7.72
CA VAL A 54 0.37 14.28 6.67
C VAL A 54 1.81 14.08 7.13
N ALA A 55 2.26 12.81 7.16
CA ALA A 55 3.59 12.45 7.64
C ALA A 55 4.69 13.13 6.81
N ASP A 56 5.79 13.51 7.45
CA ASP A 56 6.97 14.10 6.76
C ASP A 56 7.61 13.17 5.74
N SER A 57 7.47 11.87 5.92
CA SER A 57 7.95 10.83 5.00
C SER A 57 7.02 10.57 3.81
N ALA A 58 5.85 11.20 3.76
CA ALA A 58 4.88 10.96 2.69
C ALA A 58 5.38 11.52 1.34
N ALA A 59 5.42 10.68 0.32
CA ALA A 59 5.87 11.04 -1.03
C ALA A 59 5.00 12.12 -1.70
N VAL A 60 3.73 12.26 -1.30
CA VAL A 60 2.79 13.25 -1.82
C VAL A 60 2.14 13.97 -0.64
N ARG A 61 2.32 15.29 -0.57
CA ARG A 61 1.60 16.16 0.36
C ARG A 61 0.46 16.87 -0.39
N PRO A 62 -0.81 16.44 -0.22
CA PRO A 62 -1.93 17.13 -0.84
C PRO A 62 -2.04 18.56 -0.31
N GLY A 63 -2.28 19.52 -1.19
CA GLY A 63 -2.45 20.93 -0.81
C GLY A 63 -1.35 21.89 -1.25
N GLY A 64 -0.36 21.45 -2.03
CA GLY A 64 0.57 22.28 -2.83
C GLY A 64 1.25 23.44 -2.07
N THR A 65 2.57 23.39 -1.89
CA THR A 65 3.35 24.53 -1.36
C THR A 65 3.39 25.75 -2.29
N GLU A 66 2.67 25.72 -3.42
CA GLU A 66 2.24 26.91 -4.12
C GLU A 66 1.24 27.64 -3.24
N ARG A 67 1.75 28.44 -2.30
CA ARG A 67 0.98 29.60 -1.85
C ARG A 67 0.70 30.42 -3.10
N THR A 68 -0.48 30.27 -3.68
CA THR A 68 -1.14 31.34 -4.41
C THR A 68 -1.34 32.47 -3.41
N GLN A 69 -0.28 33.26 -3.22
CA GLN A 69 -0.38 34.62 -2.75
C GLN A 69 -0.90 35.43 -3.94
N GLU A 70 -2.18 35.32 -4.25
CA GLU A 70 -2.81 36.30 -5.12
C GLU A 70 -4.26 36.54 -4.72
N ARG A 71 -4.45 37.77 -4.19
CA ARG A 71 -5.67 38.57 -4.02
C ARG A 71 -6.53 38.36 -2.77
#